data_AF-A0A3B0YVX5-F1
#
_entry.id   AF-A0A3B0YVX5-F1
#
_cell.length_a   1.000
_cell.length_b   1.000
_cell.length_c   1.000
_cell.angle_alpha   90.00
_cell.angle_beta   90.00
_cell.angle_gamma   90.00
#
_symmetry.space_group_name_H-M   'P 1'
#
loop_
_entity.id
_entity.type
_entity.pdbx_description
1 polymer ?
#
loop_
_entity_poly.entity_id
_entity_poly.type
_entity_poly.pdbx_seq_one_letter_code
_entity_poly.pdbx_strand_id
1 'polypeptide(L)'
;MNDQTITLTYAHIHGCIEQLEALAKGCCVDGRRSTIKALVLDMQAYLDTRLDTGTLAVGERDFDADVEQLSEWGAILGRLNVTCCTDQRAPHYRDAFDHLRAAYEQLMAAAGIGH
;
A
#
# COMPACT_ATOMS: atom_id res chain seq x y z
N MET A 1 -11.74 -13.78 13.68
CA MET A 1 -10.40 -13.13 13.71
C MET A 1 -10.03 -12.56 12.35
N ASN A 2 -10.23 -13.30 11.24
CA ASN A 2 -9.82 -12.85 9.91
C ASN A 2 -10.50 -11.57 9.37
N ASP A 3 -11.79 -11.32 9.66
CA ASP A 3 -12.46 -10.11 9.15
C ASP A 3 -11.88 -8.80 9.70
N GLN A 4 -11.40 -8.80 10.95
CA GLN A 4 -10.78 -7.62 11.55
C GLN A 4 -9.40 -7.35 10.93
N THR A 5 -8.61 -8.39 10.71
CA THR A 5 -7.28 -8.28 10.10
C THR A 5 -7.36 -7.74 8.67
N ILE A 6 -8.31 -8.24 7.88
CA ILE A 6 -8.56 -7.76 6.51
C ILE A 6 -8.97 -6.28 6.51
N THR A 7 -9.88 -5.90 7.40
CA THR A 7 -10.31 -4.50 7.56
C THR A 7 -9.14 -3.58 7.88
N LEU A 8 -8.23 -4.02 8.75
CA LEU A 8 -7.04 -3.26 9.12
C LEU A 8 -6.04 -3.16 7.96
N THR A 9 -5.80 -4.23 7.21
CA THR A 9 -4.96 -4.19 6.00
C THR A 9 -5.46 -3.12 5.03
N TYR A 10 -6.77 -3.07 4.76
CA TYR A 10 -7.34 -2.08 3.85
C TYR A 10 -7.26 -0.65 4.39
N ALA A 11 -7.48 -0.45 5.69
CA ALA A 11 -7.28 0.85 6.32
C ALA A 11 -5.82 1.34 6.15
N HIS A 12 -4.86 0.43 6.27
CA HIS A 12 -3.46 0.77 6.05
C HIS A 12 -3.15 1.08 4.59
N ILE A 13 -3.69 0.33 3.62
CA ILE A 13 -3.52 0.65 2.18
C ILE A 13 -4.14 2.02 1.85
N HIS A 14 -5.31 2.34 2.39
CA HIS A 14 -5.91 3.68 2.27
C HIS A 14 -5.00 4.77 2.84
N GLY A 15 -4.43 4.56 4.03
CA GLY A 15 -3.46 5.51 4.60
C GLY A 15 -2.23 5.71 3.70
N CYS A 16 -1.74 4.65 3.06
CA CYS A 16 -0.66 4.78 2.07
C CYS A 16 -1.09 5.64 0.86
N ILE A 17 -2.30 5.43 0.33
CA ILE A 17 -2.85 6.24 -0.78
C ILE A 17 -2.87 7.72 -0.39
N GLU A 18 -3.39 8.07 0.79
CA GLU A 18 -3.47 9.47 1.25
C GLU A 18 -2.09 10.15 1.28
N GLN A 19 -1.06 9.45 1.75
CA GLN A 19 0.31 9.98 1.77
C GLN A 19 0.89 10.14 0.36
N LEU A 20 0.61 9.20 -0.54
CA LEU A 20 1.04 9.28 -1.94
C LEU A 20 0.35 10.43 -2.69
N GLU A 21 -0.94 10.68 -2.42
CA GLU A 21 -1.65 11.83 -2.99
C GLU A 21 -1.07 13.16 -2.50
N ALA A 22 -0.72 13.26 -1.21
CA ALA A 22 -0.01 14.41 -0.67
C ALA A 22 1.35 14.64 -1.36
N LEU A 23 2.11 13.56 -1.58
CA LEU A 23 3.37 13.59 -2.34
C LEU A 23 3.16 14.06 -3.79
N ALA A 24 2.15 13.52 -4.48
CA ALA A 24 1.85 13.89 -5.87
C ALA A 24 1.47 15.37 -6.00
N LYS A 25 0.70 15.90 -5.05
CA LYS A 25 0.31 17.31 -5.01
C LYS A 25 1.52 18.24 -4.84
N GLY A 26 2.46 17.83 -4.00
CA GLY A 26 3.68 18.58 -3.75
C GLY A 26 4.77 18.40 -4.80
N CYS A 27 4.69 17.39 -5.68
CA CYS A 27 5.76 17.01 -6.61
C CYS A 27 5.83 17.91 -7.85
N CYS A 28 7.01 18.48 -8.13
CA CYS A 28 7.28 19.31 -9.30
C CYS A 28 7.91 18.55 -10.49
N VAL A 29 8.23 17.27 -10.32
CA VAL A 29 8.85 16.44 -11.37
C VAL A 29 7.78 15.58 -12.01
N ASP A 30 7.40 15.90 -13.24
CA ASP A 30 6.22 15.30 -13.89
C ASP A 30 6.32 13.78 -14.03
N GLY A 31 7.47 13.24 -14.42
CA GLY A 31 7.67 11.79 -14.50
C GLY A 31 7.40 11.08 -13.18
N ARG A 32 7.86 11.65 -12.06
CA ARG A 32 7.62 11.09 -10.72
C ARG A 32 6.19 11.26 -10.27
N ARG A 33 5.61 12.42 -10.53
CA ARG A 33 4.19 12.69 -10.24
C ARG A 33 3.31 11.65 -10.93
N SER A 34 3.61 11.32 -12.18
CA SER A 34 2.94 10.27 -12.93
C SER A 34 3.14 8.90 -12.31
N THR A 35 4.35 8.54 -11.89
CA THR A 35 4.61 7.26 -11.18
C THR A 35 3.86 7.18 -9.85
N ILE A 36 3.83 8.26 -9.05
CA ILE A 36 3.08 8.30 -7.79
C ILE A 36 1.58 8.13 -8.06
N LYS A 37 1.04 8.85 -9.06
CA LYS A 37 -0.37 8.71 -9.45
C LYS A 37 -0.70 7.32 -9.97
N ALA A 38 0.20 6.70 -10.75
CA ALA A 38 0.02 5.34 -11.22
C ALA A 38 -0.02 4.35 -10.03
N LEU A 39 0.87 4.53 -9.04
CA LEU A 39 0.86 3.72 -7.82
C LEU A 39 -0.43 3.91 -7.02
N VAL A 40 -0.95 5.15 -6.91
CA VAL A 40 -2.25 5.42 -6.28
C VAL A 40 -3.39 4.70 -7.00
N LEU A 41 -3.44 4.78 -8.33
CA LEU A 41 -4.48 4.12 -9.12
C LEU A 41 -4.41 2.60 -8.99
N ASP A 42 -3.21 2.04 -8.95
CA ASP A 42 -2.99 0.60 -8.79
C ASP A 42 -3.47 0.12 -7.40
N MET A 43 -3.14 0.86 -6.34
CA MET A 43 -3.65 0.59 -4.99
C MET A 43 -5.18 0.73 -4.88
N GLN A 44 -5.76 1.73 -5.55
CA GLN A 44 -7.22 1.91 -5.60
C GLN A 44 -7.89 0.74 -6.33
N ALA A 45 -7.36 0.32 -7.48
CA ALA A 45 -7.87 -0.83 -8.21
C ALA A 45 -7.75 -2.13 -7.40
N TYR A 46 -6.66 -2.31 -6.67
CA TYR A 46 -6.50 -3.44 -5.75
C TYR A 46 -7.58 -3.41 -4.66
N LEU A 47 -7.84 -2.25 -4.06
CA LEU A 47 -8.89 -2.11 -3.06
C LEU A 47 -10.27 -2.39 -3.66
N ASP A 48 -10.61 -1.82 -4.81
CA ASP A 48 -11.92 -2.02 -5.46
C ASP A 48 -12.14 -3.51 -5.79
N THR A 49 -11.14 -4.19 -6.35
CA THR A 49 -11.24 -5.62 -6.70
C THR A 49 -11.34 -6.54 -5.48
N ARG A 50 -10.74 -6.15 -4.33
CA ARG A 50 -10.69 -6.98 -3.11
C ARG A 50 -11.70 -6.55 -2.03
N LEU A 51 -12.32 -5.37 -2.14
CA LEU A 51 -13.40 -4.87 -1.27
C LEU A 51 -14.79 -5.17 -1.83
N ASP A 52 -14.97 -5.13 -3.16
CA ASP A 52 -16.28 -5.39 -3.80
C ASP A 52 -16.65 -6.88 -3.77
N THR A 53 -15.66 -7.75 -3.50
CA THR A 53 -15.89 -9.16 -3.21
C THR A 53 -16.23 -9.33 -1.73
N GLY A 54 -17.47 -9.01 -1.34
CA GLY A 54 -18.07 -9.40 -0.05
C GLY A 54 -18.16 -10.92 0.20
N THR A 55 -17.32 -11.73 -0.47
CA THR A 55 -17.48 -13.17 -0.61
C THR A 55 -16.18 -13.92 -0.90
N LEU A 56 -14.98 -13.34 -0.74
CA LEU A 56 -13.78 -14.19 -0.67
C LEU A 56 -13.70 -14.75 0.74
N ALA A 57 -14.34 -15.92 0.92
CA ALA A 57 -14.03 -16.78 2.05
C ALA A 57 -12.50 -16.88 2.14
N VAL A 58 -11.96 -16.67 3.33
CA VAL A 58 -10.52 -16.65 3.62
C VAL A 58 -9.76 -17.81 2.95
N GLY A 59 -10.41 -18.95 2.69
CA GLY A 59 -9.84 -20.10 2.00
C GLY A 59 -9.57 -19.97 0.49
N GLU A 60 -10.12 -18.96 -0.21
CA GLU A 60 -9.84 -18.69 -1.64
C GLU A 60 -8.95 -17.47 -1.86
N ARG A 61 -8.53 -16.80 -0.77
CA ARG A 61 -7.66 -15.63 -0.86
C ARG A 61 -6.23 -16.10 -1.10
N ASP A 62 -5.67 -15.69 -2.23
CA ASP A 62 -4.25 -15.86 -2.53
C ASP A 62 -3.44 -14.82 -1.74
N PHE A 63 -3.01 -15.22 -0.54
CA PHE A 63 -2.18 -14.40 0.34
C PHE A 63 -0.78 -14.14 -0.25
N ASP A 64 -0.26 -15.07 -1.04
CA ASP A 64 1.05 -14.93 -1.67
C ASP A 64 1.00 -13.82 -2.72
N ALA A 65 -0.05 -13.77 -3.53
CA ALA A 65 -0.29 -12.68 -4.49
C ALA A 65 -0.45 -11.32 -3.79
N ASP A 66 -1.16 -11.28 -2.65
CA ASP A 66 -1.33 -10.03 -1.88
C ASP A 66 0.01 -9.52 -1.30
N VAL A 67 0.83 -10.45 -0.80
CA VAL A 67 2.18 -10.15 -0.29
C VAL A 67 3.12 -9.70 -1.40
N GLU A 68 3.08 -10.35 -2.57
CA GLU A 68 3.86 -9.98 -3.74
C GLU A 68 3.51 -8.55 -4.19
N GLN A 69 2.22 -8.24 -4.27
CA GLN A 69 1.73 -6.90 -4.65
C GLN A 69 2.20 -5.81 -3.68
N LEU A 70 2.10 -6.04 -2.37
CA LEU A 70 2.61 -5.11 -1.36
C LEU A 70 4.12 -4.90 -1.45
N SER A 71 4.86 -5.97 -1.76
CA SER A 71 6.31 -5.93 -1.93
C SER A 71 6.69 -5.11 -3.17
N GLU A 72 5.95 -5.26 -4.27
CA GLU A 72 6.14 -4.47 -5.48
C GLU A 72 5.89 -2.98 -5.21
N TRP A 73 4.81 -2.63 -4.52
CA TRP A 73 4.54 -1.26 -4.10
C TRP A 73 5.65 -0.68 -3.21
N GLY A 74 6.13 -1.47 -2.24
CA GLY A 74 7.27 -1.10 -1.40
C GLY A 74 8.52 -0.79 -2.22
N ALA A 75 8.82 -1.61 -3.25
CA ALA A 75 9.96 -1.40 -4.14
C ALA A 75 9.80 -0.13 -5.01
N ILE A 76 8.61 0.13 -5.53
CA ILE A 76 8.30 1.37 -6.28
C ILE A 76 8.47 2.58 -5.36
N LEU A 77 7.91 2.53 -4.15
CA LEU A 77 8.02 3.60 -3.16
C LEU A 77 9.47 3.86 -2.76
N GLY A 78 10.29 2.81 -2.63
CA GLY A 78 11.74 2.91 -2.38
C GLY A 78 12.46 3.71 -3.45
N ARG A 79 12.21 3.40 -4.72
CA ARG A 79 12.78 4.13 -5.86
C ARG A 79 12.33 5.60 -5.88
N LEU A 80 11.07 5.87 -5.54
CA LEU A 80 10.54 7.23 -5.45
C LEU A 80 11.19 8.03 -4.33
N ASN A 81 11.37 7.43 -3.15
CA ASN A 81 11.96 8.08 -1.98
C ASN A 81 13.42 8.51 -2.25
N VAL A 82 14.26 7.59 -2.74
CA VAL A 82 15.69 7.85 -3.01
C VAL A 82 15.91 9.02 -3.97
N THR A 83 14.98 9.24 -4.90
CA THR A 83 15.13 10.28 -5.92
C THR A 83 14.59 11.64 -5.47
N CYS A 84 13.82 11.72 -4.38
CA CYS A 84 12.95 12.86 -4.08
C CYS A 84 12.90 13.28 -2.60
N CYS A 85 14.01 13.16 -1.87
CA CYS A 85 14.09 13.62 -0.47
C CYS A 85 14.24 15.15 -0.39
N THR A 86 13.14 15.85 -0.13
CA THR A 86 13.17 17.15 0.56
C THR A 86 12.62 16.96 1.97
N ASP A 87 13.07 17.76 2.94
CA ASP A 87 12.63 17.66 4.34
C ASP A 87 11.10 17.72 4.50
N GLN A 88 10.42 18.40 3.58
CA GLN A 88 8.96 18.52 3.55
C GLN A 88 8.25 17.25 3.05
N ARG A 89 8.91 16.39 2.27
CA ARG A 89 8.32 15.18 1.66
C ARG A 89 8.73 13.90 2.38
N ALA A 90 9.84 13.91 3.10
CA ALA A 90 10.31 12.77 3.87
C ALA A 90 9.26 12.20 4.85
N PRO A 91 8.45 13.03 5.55
CA PRO A 91 7.38 12.51 6.41
C PRO A 91 6.36 11.66 5.64
N HIS A 92 5.89 12.13 4.49
CA HIS A 92 4.91 11.40 3.69
C HIS A 92 5.46 10.06 3.16
N TYR A 93 6.74 10.00 2.75
CA TYR A 93 7.36 8.74 2.36
C TYR A 93 7.44 7.77 3.54
N ARG A 94 7.86 8.26 4.71
CA ARG A 94 7.95 7.45 5.92
C ARG A 94 6.58 6.90 6.32
N ASP A 95 5.56 7.76 6.34
CA ASP A 95 4.20 7.38 6.72
C ASP A 95 3.63 6.36 5.71
N ALA A 96 3.85 6.56 4.41
CA ALA A 96 3.47 5.59 3.38
C ALA A 96 4.15 4.22 3.59
N PHE A 97 5.43 4.19 3.95
CA PHE A 97 6.12 2.94 4.30
C PHE A 97 5.58 2.29 5.57
N ASP A 98 5.28 3.08 6.60
CA ASP A 98 4.71 2.56 7.85
C ASP A 98 3.34 1.93 7.60
N HIS A 99 2.51 2.55 6.77
CA HIS A 99 1.24 1.99 6.32
C HIS A 99 1.42 0.68 5.51
N LEU A 100 2.32 0.65 4.51
CA LEU A 100 2.58 -0.57 3.74
C LEU A 100 3.09 -1.72 4.59
N ARG A 101 4.01 -1.43 5.53
CA ARG A 101 4.51 -2.42 6.48
C ARG A 101 3.40 -2.98 7.35
N ALA A 102 2.56 -2.11 7.91
CA ALA A 102 1.44 -2.56 8.74
C ALA A 102 0.47 -3.44 7.93
N ALA A 103 0.16 -3.07 6.68
CA ALA A 103 -0.67 -3.89 5.79
C ALA A 103 -0.07 -5.29 5.57
N TYR A 104 1.25 -5.36 5.33
CA TYR A 104 1.99 -6.62 5.20
C TYR A 104 1.95 -7.47 6.47
N GLU A 105 2.26 -6.89 7.63
CA GLU A 105 2.24 -7.59 8.93
C GLU A 105 0.86 -8.17 9.24
N GLN A 106 -0.21 -7.43 8.93
CA GLN A 106 -1.58 -7.91 9.09
C GLN A 106 -1.87 -9.10 8.17
N LEU A 107 -1.43 -9.06 6.90
CA LEU A 107 -1.63 -10.20 5.98
C LEU A 107 -0.85 -11.44 6.41
N MET A 108 0.39 -11.28 6.86
CA MET A 108 1.19 -12.39 7.38
C MET A 108 0.55 -13.03 8.62
N ALA A 109 0.01 -12.19 9.53
CA ALA A 109 -0.74 -12.67 10.67
C ALA A 109 -2.03 -13.42 10.27
N ALA A 110 -2.77 -12.93 9.26
CA ALA A 110 -3.95 -13.61 8.72
C ALA A 110 -3.62 -14.95 8.05
N ALA A 111 -2.46 -15.05 7.41
CA ALA A 111 -1.95 -16.30 6.81
C ALA A 111 -1.46 -17.31 7.87
N GLY A 112 -1.40 -16.93 9.16
CA GLY A 112 -0.88 -17.78 10.22
C GLY A 112 0.64 -17.94 10.21
N ILE A 113 1.35 -17.12 9.43
CA ILE A 113 2.80 -17.12 9.33
C ILE A 113 3.30 -16.03 10.29
N GLY A 114 3.41 -16.40 11.57
CA GLY A 114 3.97 -15.52 12.61
C GLY A 114 5.49 -15.59 12.64
N HIS A 115 6.13 -14.43 12.74
CA HIS A 115 7.52 -14.29 13.20
C HIS A 115 7.58 -14.12 14.71
#